data_AF-A0A3Q8VIK9-F1
#
_entry.id   AF-A0A3Q8VIK9-F1
#
_cell.length_a   1.000
_cell.length_b   1.000
_cell.length_c   1.000
_cell.angle_alpha   90.00
_cell.angle_beta   90.00
_cell.angle_gamma   90.00
#
_symmetry.space_group_name_H-M   'P 1'
#
loop_
_entity.id
_entity.type
_entity.pdbx_description
1 polymer ?
#
loop_
_entity_poly.entity_id
_entity_poly.type
_entity_poly.pdbx_seq_one_letter_code
_entity_poly.pdbx_strand_id
1 'polypeptide(L)'
;MTPRPDDQARTELRDLVAKAKQRREEEHERVETEFWQEIDRLQRRYHGAQQDIADALDVKRNQILRQTKRYRSAGQDAVTD
;
A
#
# COMPACT_ATOMS: atom_id res chain seq x y z
N MET A 1 31.14 27.41 -2.70
CA MET A 1 29.66 27.38 -2.55
C MET A 1 29.06 27.55 -3.92
N THR A 2 28.25 26.60 -4.37
CA THR A 2 27.53 26.71 -5.64
C THR A 2 26.40 27.73 -5.46
N PRO A 3 26.25 28.74 -6.34
CA PRO A 3 25.18 29.72 -6.22
C PRO A 3 23.81 29.04 -6.28
N ARG A 4 22.82 29.64 -5.62
CA ARG A 4 21.45 29.10 -5.64
C ARG A 4 20.92 29.12 -7.09
N PRO A 5 20.21 28.06 -7.51
CA PRO A 5 19.59 27.99 -8.83
C PRO A 5 18.50 29.07 -8.99
N ASP A 6 18.29 29.49 -10.23
CA ASP A 6 17.22 30.41 -10.62
C ASP A 6 15.82 29.85 -10.28
N ASP A 7 14.79 30.69 -10.42
CA ASP A 7 13.41 30.30 -10.11
C ASP A 7 12.89 29.15 -10.99
N GLN A 8 13.42 29.00 -12.20
CA GLN A 8 13.02 27.95 -13.13
C GLN A 8 13.54 26.58 -12.66
N ALA A 9 14.84 26.47 -12.35
CA ALA A 9 15.43 25.25 -11.83
C ALA A 9 14.84 24.86 -10.45
N ARG A 10 14.41 25.84 -9.64
CA ARG A 10 13.67 25.57 -8.39
C ARG A 10 12.26 25.02 -8.63
N THR A 11 11.59 25.48 -9.68
CA THR A 11 10.25 24.99 -10.05
C THR A 11 10.33 23.58 -10.61
N GLU A 12 11.28 23.33 -11.52
CA GLU A 12 11.52 22.01 -12.08
C GLU A 12 11.84 20.97 -11.01
N LEU A 13 12.69 21.31 -10.02
CA LEU A 13 12.97 20.43 -8.90
C LEU A 13 11.70 20.07 -8.11
N ARG A 14 10.80 21.03 -7.87
CA ARG A 14 9.54 20.78 -7.15
C ARG A 14 8.64 19.83 -7.93
N ASP A 15 8.56 20.00 -9.24
CA ASP A 15 7.76 19.13 -10.11
C ASP A 15 8.32 17.70 -10.14
N LEU A 16 9.64 17.56 -10.21
CA LEU A 16 10.30 16.25 -10.14
C LEU A 16 10.07 15.56 -8.79
N VAL A 17 10.14 16.31 -7.69
CA VAL A 17 9.85 15.79 -6.34
C VAL A 17 8.38 15.40 -6.23
N ALA A 18 7.44 16.20 -6.77
CA ALA A 18 6.03 15.87 -6.76
C ALA A 18 5.75 14.56 -7.52
N LYS A 19 6.34 14.39 -8.71
CA LYS A 19 6.25 13.14 -9.49
C LYS A 19 6.84 11.95 -8.74
N ALA A 20 8.01 12.11 -8.12
CA ALA A 20 8.64 11.04 -7.35
C ALA A 20 7.80 10.66 -6.12
N LYS A 21 7.19 11.64 -5.45
CA LYS A 21 6.28 11.43 -4.33
C LYS A 21 5.02 10.68 -4.77
N GLN A 22 4.38 11.13 -5.85
CA GLN A 22 3.19 10.48 -6.40
C GLN A 22 3.47 9.01 -6.74
N ARG A 23 4.57 8.74 -7.44
CA ARG A 23 4.97 7.36 -7.77
C ARG A 23 5.17 6.50 -6.52
N ARG A 24 5.76 7.06 -5.46
CA ARG A 24 5.93 6.34 -4.19
C ARG A 24 4.59 6.01 -3.54
N GLU A 25 3.64 6.93 -3.59
CA GLU A 25 2.30 6.73 -3.03
C GLU A 25 1.54 5.66 -3.82
N GLU A 26 1.54 5.72 -5.15
CA GLU A 26 0.93 4.71 -6.04
C GLU A 26 1.54 3.31 -5.82
N GLU A 27 2.87 3.23 -5.73
CA GLU A 27 3.57 1.97 -5.48
C GLU A 27 3.22 1.41 -4.10
N HIS A 28 3.19 2.27 -3.08
CA HIS A 28 2.82 1.87 -1.73
C HIS A 28 1.38 1.33 -1.68
N GLU A 29 0.43 1.99 -2.35
CA GLU A 29 -0.95 1.53 -2.43
C GLU A 29 -1.08 0.17 -3.14
N ARG A 30 -0.32 -0.04 -4.22
CA ARG A 30 -0.28 -1.33 -4.92
C ARG A 30 0.26 -2.43 -4.02
N VAL A 31 1.42 -2.22 -3.41
CA VAL A 31 2.07 -3.20 -2.52
C VAL A 31 1.17 -3.54 -1.33
N GLU A 32 0.55 -2.54 -0.71
CA GLU A 32 -0.38 -2.75 0.41
C GLU A 32 -1.62 -3.56 -0.02
N THR A 33 -2.14 -3.28 -1.22
CA THR A 33 -3.28 -4.01 -1.78
C THR A 33 -2.94 -5.48 -2.06
N GLU A 34 -1.83 -5.74 -2.74
CA GLU A 34 -1.35 -7.08 -3.04
C GLU A 34 -1.11 -7.89 -1.76
N PHE A 35 -0.49 -7.26 -0.76
CA PHE A 35 -0.26 -7.86 0.55
C PHE A 35 -1.56 -8.32 1.19
N TRP A 36 -2.55 -7.44 1.35
CA TRP A 36 -3.80 -7.81 2.03
C TRP A 36 -4.66 -8.79 1.23
N GLN A 37 -4.57 -8.79 -0.10
CA GLN A 37 -5.22 -9.80 -0.93
C GLN A 37 -4.59 -11.19 -0.73
N GLU A 38 -3.27 -11.28 -0.60
CA GLU A 38 -2.62 -12.56 -0.32
C GLU A 38 -2.94 -13.04 1.10
N ILE A 39 -2.95 -12.15 2.09
CA ILE A 39 -3.41 -12.47 3.45
C ILE A 39 -4.86 -12.98 3.45
N ASP A 40 -5.75 -12.43 2.61
CA ASP A 40 -7.13 -12.92 2.49
C ASP A 40 -7.22 -14.36 1.97
N ARG A 41 -6.27 -14.79 1.14
CA ARG A 41 -6.16 -16.19 0.68
C ARG A 41 -5.55 -17.08 1.76
N LEU A 42 -4.50 -16.61 2.42
CA LEU A 42 -3.77 -17.37 3.45
C LEU A 42 -4.64 -17.66 4.67
N GLN A 43 -5.46 -16.71 5.12
CA GLN A 43 -6.32 -16.91 6.29
C GLN A 43 -7.38 -18.02 6.14
N ARG A 44 -7.60 -18.52 4.92
CA ARG A 44 -8.57 -19.59 4.61
C ARG A 44 -7.94 -20.99 4.55
N ARG A 45 -6.62 -21.11 4.71
CA ARG A 45 -5.88 -22.36 4.54
C ARG A 45 -6.24 -23.42 5.57
N TYR A 46 -6.49 -23.03 6.81
CA TYR A 46 -6.90 -23.92 7.90
C TYR A 46 -7.65 -23.14 8.99
N HIS A 47 -8.37 -23.86 9.84
CA HIS A 47 -9.05 -23.28 10.99
C HIS A 47 -8.02 -22.74 12.00
N GLY A 48 -8.05 -21.44 12.27
CA GLY A 48 -7.09 -20.77 13.15
C GLY A 48 -6.06 -19.91 12.43
N ALA A 49 -5.89 -20.06 11.11
CA ALA A 49 -4.88 -19.33 10.33
C ALA A 49 -4.96 -17.80 10.49
N GLN A 50 -6.14 -17.24 10.71
CA GLN A 50 -6.31 -15.81 10.97
C GLN A 50 -5.62 -15.34 12.27
N GLN A 51 -5.60 -16.17 13.31
CA GLN A 51 -4.90 -15.87 14.56
C GLN A 51 -3.39 -15.98 14.36
N ASP A 52 -2.93 -17.05 13.71
CA ASP A 52 -1.49 -17.27 13.46
C ASP A 52 -0.90 -16.17 12.57
N ILE A 53 -1.65 -15.68 11.59
CA ILE A 53 -1.27 -14.52 10.77
C ILE A 53 -1.21 -13.24 11.63
N ALA A 54 -2.18 -13.03 12.51
CA ALA A 54 -2.18 -11.89 13.41
C ALA A 54 -0.94 -11.90 14.33
N ASP A 55 -0.59 -13.06 14.86
CA ASP A 55 0.58 -13.25 15.71
C ASP A 55 1.89 -13.04 14.91
N ALA A 56 1.97 -13.53 13.67
CA ALA A 56 3.12 -13.35 12.80
C ALA A 56 3.35 -11.89 12.36
N LEU A 57 2.27 -11.12 12.24
CA LEU A 57 2.31 -9.70 11.87
C LEU A 57 2.36 -8.76 13.08
N ASP A 58 2.32 -9.29 14.31
CA ASP A 58 2.20 -8.53 15.57
C ASP A 58 1.01 -7.54 15.55
N VAL A 59 -0.15 -8.03 15.10
CA VAL A 59 -1.40 -7.25 15.05
C VAL A 59 -2.56 -8.02 15.66
N LYS A 60 -3.68 -7.32 15.90
CA LYS A 60 -4.88 -7.98 16.42
C LYS A 60 -5.56 -8.81 15.34
N ARG A 61 -6.11 -9.98 15.70
CA ARG A 61 -6.96 -10.81 14.81
C ARG A 61 -8.08 -10.01 14.10
N ASN A 62 -8.71 -9.08 14.80
CA ASN A 62 -9.75 -8.21 14.23
C ASN A 62 -9.20 -7.21 13.19
N GLN A 63 -7.93 -6.85 13.28
CA GLN A 63 -7.28 -6.02 12.26
C GLN A 63 -7.13 -6.77 10.95
N ILE A 64 -6.73 -8.05 10.99
CA ILE A 64 -6.69 -8.92 9.81
C ILE A 64 -8.04 -8.92 9.10
N LEU A 65 -9.12 -9.22 9.85
CA LEU A 65 -10.48 -9.25 9.30
C LEU A 65 -10.87 -7.94 8.61
N ARG A 66 -10.59 -6.79 9.25
CA ARG A 66 -10.94 -5.47 8.70
C ARG A 66 -10.14 -5.17 7.45
N GLN A 67 -8.84 -5.41 7.45
CA GLN A 67 -7.98 -5.07 6.32
C GLN A 67 -8.26 -5.98 5.13
N THR A 68 -8.35 -7.29 5.33
CA THR A 68 -8.69 -8.21 4.23
C THR A 68 -10.06 -7.89 3.63
N LYS A 69 -11.03 -7.45 4.44
CA LYS A 69 -12.33 -6.99 3.92
C LYS A 69 -12.20 -5.71 3.09
N ARG A 70 -11.44 -4.72 3.57
CA ARG A 70 -11.22 -3.44 2.87
C ARG A 70 -10.58 -3.64 1.50
N TYR A 71 -9.51 -4.44 1.43
CA TYR A 71 -8.74 -4.65 0.20
C TYR A 71 -9.35 -5.69 -0.75
N ARG A 72 -10.27 -6.54 -0.27
CA ARG A 72 -11.06 -7.42 -1.13
C ARG A 72 -11.98 -6.61 -2.05
N SER A 73 -12.62 -5.57 -1.55
CA SER A 73 -13.49 -4.69 -2.36
C SER A 73 -12.67 -3.82 -3.31
N ALA A 74 -11.53 -3.28 -2.85
CA ALA A 74 -10.65 -2.47 -3.71
C ALA A 74 -10.12 -3.24 -4.94
N GLY A 75 -9.90 -4.55 -4.82
CA GLY A 75 -9.51 -5.40 -5.95
C GLY A 75 -10.63 -5.71 -6.94
N GLN A 76 -11.91 -5.58 -6.54
CA GLN A 76 -13.06 -5.78 -7.42
C GLN A 76 -13.34 -4.53 -8.26
N ASP A 77 -13.16 -3.35 -7.68
CA ASP A 77 -13.34 -2.07 -8.39
C ASP A 77 -12.23 -1.82 -9.44
N ALA A 78 -11.02 -2.35 -9.23
CA ALA A 78 -9.89 -2.20 -10.16
C ALA A 78 -9.96 -3.08 -11.42
N VAL A 79 -10.86 -4.07 -11.49
CA VAL A 79 -11.02 -4.98 -12.63
C VAL A 79 -12.19 -4.56 -13.53
N THR A 80 -12.89 -3.47 -13.18
CA THR A 80 -14.07 -2.97 -13.88
C THR A 80 -13.83 -1.56 -14.44
N ASP A 81 -12.81 -1.40 -15.29
CA ASP A 81 -12.66 -0.28 -16.24
C ASP A 81 -11.96 -0.77 -17.52
#